data_AF-A0A962MT73-F1
#
_entry.id   AF-A0A962MT73-F1
#
_cell.length_a   1.000
_cell.length_b   1.000
_cell.length_c   1.000
_cell.angle_alpha   90.00
_cell.angle_beta   90.00
_cell.angle_gamma   90.00
#
_symmetry.space_group_name_H-M   'P 1'
#
loop_
_entity.id
_entity.type
_entity.pdbx_description
1 polymer ?
#
loop_
_entity_poly.entity_id
_entity_poly.type
_entity_poly.pdbx_seq_one_letter_code
_entity_poly.pdbx_strand_id
1 'polypeptide(L)'
;MYRVTRKKAAADARMAAMRDAKARRAAVVSAELGPRPATYHPPALRRVVVVIDFDMNQPRVDVFRLHRSNRIDSYLAEHNGKPVNGRIGWANFCKRLSGHFPRVASATAE
;
A
#
# COMPACT_ATOMS: atom_id res chain seq x y z
N MET A 1 -8.12 37.23 -25.51
CA MET A 1 -7.55 35.87 -25.45
C MET A 1 -6.31 35.92 -24.57
N TYR A 2 -6.27 35.24 -23.42
CA TYR A 2 -5.17 35.38 -22.46
C TYR A 2 -3.94 34.58 -22.93
N ARG A 3 -2.75 35.20 -22.96
CA ARG A 3 -1.52 34.54 -23.41
C ARG A 3 -1.05 33.56 -22.33
N VAL A 4 -1.18 32.27 -22.61
CA VAL A 4 -0.69 31.22 -21.71
C VAL A 4 0.83 31.21 -21.77
N THR A 5 1.48 31.32 -20.61
CA THR A 5 2.94 31.20 -20.53
C THR A 5 3.35 29.76 -20.84
N ARG A 6 4.53 29.57 -21.45
CA ARG A 6 5.08 28.24 -21.74
C ARG A 6 5.10 27.32 -20.51
N LYS A 7 5.36 27.88 -19.32
CA LYS A 7 5.33 27.17 -18.04
C LYS A 7 3.94 26.61 -17.70
N LYS A 8 2.89 27.40 -17.91
CA LYS A 8 1.51 26.96 -17.66
C LYS A 8 1.09 25.88 -18.64
N ALA A 9 1.38 26.06 -19.93
CA ALA A 9 1.11 25.02 -20.94
C ALA A 9 1.81 23.69 -20.63
N ALA A 10 3.06 23.73 -20.17
CA ALA A 10 3.80 22.52 -19.76
C ALA A 10 3.22 21.87 -18.49
N ALA A 11 2.78 22.66 -17.51
CA ALA A 11 2.14 22.15 -16.30
C ALA A 11 0.79 21.47 -16.61
N ASP A 12 -0.02 22.09 -17.49
CA ASP A 12 -1.30 21.54 -17.92
C ASP A 12 -1.12 20.23 -18.71
N ALA A 13 -0.13 20.18 -19.62
CA ALA A 13 0.23 18.96 -20.33
C ALA A 13 0.69 17.84 -19.38
N ARG A 14 1.50 18.17 -18.35
CA ARG A 14 1.93 17.21 -17.33
C ARG A 14 0.74 16.67 -16.52
N MET A 15 -0.20 17.54 -16.15
CA MET A 15 -1.42 17.14 -15.44
C MET A 15 -2.33 16.26 -16.31
N ALA A 16 -2.47 16.58 -17.60
CA ALA A 16 -3.21 15.74 -18.54
C ALA A 16 -2.59 14.35 -18.64
N ALA A 17 -1.27 14.26 -18.86
CA ALA A 17 -0.56 13.00 -18.91
C ALA A 17 -0.70 12.17 -17.62
N MET A 18 -0.68 12.83 -16.44
CA MET A 18 -0.92 12.17 -15.16
C MET A 18 -2.34 11.60 -15.05
N ARG A 19 -3.36 12.33 -15.52
CA ARG A 19 -4.75 11.85 -15.54
C ARG A 19 -4.91 10.65 -16.46
N ASP A 20 -4.33 10.69 -17.65
CA ASP A 20 -4.39 9.60 -18.63
C ASP A 20 -3.66 8.35 -18.12
N ALA A 21 -2.50 8.51 -17.49
CA ALA A 21 -1.79 7.41 -16.84
C ALA A 21 -2.61 6.80 -15.69
N LYS A 22 -3.27 7.63 -14.88
CA LYS A 22 -4.16 7.17 -13.80
C LYS A 22 -5.37 6.41 -14.35
N ALA A 23 -5.99 6.91 -15.42
CA ALA A 23 -7.14 6.29 -16.07
C ALA A 23 -6.79 4.92 -16.66
N ARG A 24 -5.65 4.81 -17.39
CA ARG A 24 -5.16 3.54 -17.91
C ARG A 24 -4.92 2.51 -16.81
N ARG A 25 -4.29 2.92 -15.71
CA ARG A 25 -4.05 2.04 -14.56
C ARG A 25 -5.36 1.57 -13.91
N ALA A 26 -6.33 2.47 -13.77
CA ALA A 26 -7.65 2.13 -13.23
C ALA A 26 -8.39 1.13 -14.13
N ALA A 27 -8.31 1.29 -15.45
CA ALA A 27 -8.93 0.37 -16.41
C ALA A 27 -8.34 -1.04 -16.35
N VAL A 28 -7.01 -1.16 -16.31
CA VAL A 28 -6.32 -2.46 -16.16
C VAL A 28 -6.74 -3.15 -14.86
N VAL A 29 -6.68 -2.43 -13.74
CA VAL A 29 -7.07 -2.98 -12.42
C VAL A 29 -8.54 -3.39 -12.38
N SER A 30 -9.43 -2.63 -13.02
CA SER A 30 -10.85 -2.96 -13.08
C SER A 30 -11.15 -4.16 -13.99
N ALA A 31 -10.39 -4.34 -15.06
CA ALA A 31 -10.54 -5.49 -15.96
C ALA A 31 -10.08 -6.79 -15.30
N GLU A 32 -8.97 -6.75 -14.55
CA GLU A 32 -8.42 -7.92 -13.85
C GLU A 32 -9.28 -8.38 -12.66
N LEU A 33 -9.83 -7.43 -11.89
CA LEU A 33 -10.55 -7.75 -10.65
C LEU A 33 -12.07 -7.84 -10.82
N GLY A 34 -12.59 -7.37 -11.96
CA GLY A 34 -14.01 -7.13 -12.16
C GLY A 34 -14.58 -6.03 -11.23
N PRO A 35 -15.80 -5.56 -11.50
CA PRO A 35 -16.47 -4.64 -10.58
C PRO A 35 -16.80 -5.38 -9.27
N ARG A 36 -16.40 -4.81 -8.13
CA ARG A 36 -16.92 -5.30 -6.84
C ARG A 36 -18.40 -4.93 -6.74
N PRO A 37 -19.29 -5.88 -6.39
CA PRO A 37 -20.69 -5.54 -6.16
C PRO A 37 -20.80 -4.55 -4.99
N ALA A 38 -21.79 -3.66 -5.06
CA ALA A 38 -22.05 -2.70 -3.98
C ALA A 38 -22.33 -3.38 -2.63
N THR A 39 -22.79 -4.63 -2.67
CA THR A 39 -23.06 -5.49 -1.51
C THR A 39 -21.84 -6.29 -1.05
N TYR A 40 -20.63 -6.00 -1.56
CA TYR A 40 -19.44 -6.73 -1.15
C TYR A 40 -19.09 -6.46 0.31
N HIS A 41 -19.28 -7.48 1.15
CA HIS A 41 -18.83 -7.50 2.53
C HIS A 41 -17.51 -8.28 2.63
N PRO A 42 -16.38 -7.61 2.92
CA PRO A 42 -15.13 -8.34 3.12
C PRO A 42 -15.23 -9.26 4.35
N PRO A 43 -14.50 -10.39 4.36
CA PRO A 43 -14.37 -11.25 5.53
C PRO A 43 -13.74 -10.48 6.70
N ALA A 44 -13.99 -10.95 7.93
CA ALA A 44 -13.46 -10.33 9.14
C ALA A 44 -11.93 -10.19 9.08
N LEU A 45 -11.22 -11.30 8.83
CA LEU A 45 -9.80 -11.31 8.51
C LEU A 45 -9.64 -11.25 6.99
N ARG A 46 -8.92 -10.22 6.50
CA ARG A 46 -8.74 -10.01 5.06
C ARG A 46 -7.38 -10.48 4.56
N ARG A 47 -6.34 -10.28 5.35
CA ARG A 47 -4.96 -10.64 5.01
C ARG A 47 -4.18 -10.98 6.26
N VAL A 48 -3.23 -11.90 6.11
CA VAL A 48 -2.17 -12.13 7.09
C VAL A 48 -0.85 -11.88 6.38
N VAL A 49 0.03 -11.11 7.00
CA VAL A 49 1.40 -10.92 6.54
C VAL A 49 2.30 -11.51 7.62
N VAL A 50 3.05 -12.55 7.26
CA VAL A 50 4.05 -13.16 8.13
C VAL A 50 5.40 -12.76 7.60
N VAL A 51 6.24 -12.21 8.47
CA VAL A 51 7.66 -12.01 8.18
C VAL A 51 8.46 -12.90 9.11
N ILE A 52 9.35 -13.69 8.53
CA ILE A 52 10.33 -14.50 9.25
C ILE A 52 11.69 -13.92 8.89
N ASP A 53 12.35 -13.39 9.91
CA ASP A 53 13.67 -12.75 9.82
C ASP A 53 14.72 -13.73 10.37
N PHE A 54 15.78 -13.96 9.59
CA PHE A 54 16.88 -14.88 9.88
C PHE A 54 18.22 -14.16 10.07
N ASP A 55 18.23 -12.82 10.09
CA ASP A 55 19.46 -12.02 10.18
C ASP A 55 20.10 -12.08 11.59
N MET A 56 19.35 -12.52 12.59
CA MET A 56 19.79 -12.66 13.98
C MET A 56 20.10 -14.13 14.33
N ASN A 57 20.80 -14.35 15.45
CA ASN A 57 21.13 -15.70 15.96
C ASN A 57 19.92 -16.64 16.13
N GLN A 58 18.70 -16.10 16.23
CA GLN A 58 17.46 -16.87 16.28
C GLN A 58 16.45 -16.28 15.29
N PRO A 59 15.69 -17.13 14.56
CA PRO A 59 14.64 -16.66 13.69
C PRO A 59 13.60 -15.85 14.46
N ARG A 60 13.31 -14.65 13.99
CA ARG A 60 12.25 -13.80 14.54
C ARG A 60 11.03 -13.87 13.64
N VAL A 61 9.86 -14.12 14.22
CA VAL A 61 8.60 -14.19 13.49
C VAL A 61 7.69 -13.02 13.89
N ASP A 62 7.31 -12.20 12.92
CA ASP A 62 6.34 -11.12 13.08
C ASP A 62 5.08 -11.42 12.26
N VAL A 63 3.94 -11.49 12.94
CA VAL A 63 2.63 -11.80 12.34
C VAL A 63 1.75 -10.56 12.39
N PHE A 64 1.36 -10.08 11.22
CA PHE A 64 0.40 -8.99 11.05
C PHE A 64 -0.93 -9.55 10.57
N ARG A 65 -2.00 -9.30 11.31
CA ARG A 65 -3.37 -9.63 10.89
C ARG A 65 -4.09 -8.35 10.48
N LEU A 66 -4.63 -8.33 9.26
CA LEU A 66 -5.34 -7.19 8.71
C LEU A 66 -6.82 -7.53 8.60
N HIS A 67 -7.59 -6.98 9.54
CA HIS A 67 -9.03 -7.16 9.61
C HIS A 67 -9.77 -6.11 8.79
N ARG A 68 -11.01 -6.42 8.41
CA ARG A 68 -11.90 -5.47 7.75
C ARG A 68 -12.14 -4.24 8.63
N SER A 69 -12.32 -3.11 7.97
CA SER A 69 -12.79 -1.87 8.59
C SER A 69 -14.05 -1.38 7.88
N ASN A 70 -14.63 -0.28 8.36
CA ASN A 70 -15.74 0.39 7.67
C ASN A 70 -15.35 0.99 6.29
N ARG A 71 -14.07 1.00 5.92
CA ARG A 71 -13.58 1.38 4.60
C ARG A 71 -12.88 0.20 3.91
N ILE A 72 -13.27 -0.09 2.67
CA ILE A 72 -12.76 -1.23 1.90
C ILE A 72 -11.27 -1.11 1.54
N ASP A 73 -10.74 0.12 1.49
CA ASP A 73 -9.34 0.44 1.22
C ASP A 73 -8.44 0.43 2.47
N SER A 74 -9.04 0.19 3.65
CA SER A 74 -8.38 0.31 4.95
C SER A 74 -8.57 -0.95 5.81
N TYR A 75 -7.71 -1.10 6.81
CA TYR A 75 -7.65 -2.26 7.69
C TYR A 75 -7.59 -1.84 9.16
N LEU A 76 -8.13 -2.68 10.03
CA LEU A 76 -7.77 -2.70 11.44
C LEU A 76 -6.62 -3.71 11.57
N ALA A 77 -5.44 -3.24 11.96
CA ALA A 77 -4.25 -4.08 11.98
C ALA A 77 -3.94 -4.57 13.40
N GLU A 78 -3.45 -5.80 13.50
CA GLU A 78 -2.86 -6.37 14.70
C GLU A 78 -1.43 -6.82 14.39
N HIS A 79 -0.51 -6.62 15.32
CA HIS A 79 0.88 -7.07 15.24
C HIS A 79 1.17 -7.96 16.44
N ASN A 80 1.48 -9.25 16.20
CA ASN A 80 1.72 -10.25 17.23
C ASN A 80 0.60 -10.29 18.30
N GLY A 81 -0.65 -10.16 17.85
CA GLY A 81 -1.84 -10.17 18.71
C GLY A 81 -2.17 -8.82 19.38
N LYS A 82 -1.33 -7.79 19.21
CA LYS A 82 -1.58 -6.45 19.76
C LYS A 82 -2.23 -5.55 18.70
N PRO A 83 -3.33 -4.86 19.01
CA PRO A 83 -3.95 -3.94 18.07
C PRO A 83 -3.00 -2.79 17.74
N VAL A 84 -2.91 -2.45 16.47
CA VAL A 84 -2.24 -1.25 15.98
C VAL A 84 -3.27 -0.13 15.98
N ASN A 85 -2.97 0.97 16.67
CA ASN A 85 -3.92 2.06 16.83
C ASN A 85 -4.43 2.63 15.49
N GLY A 86 -5.75 2.64 15.38
CA GLY A 86 -6.48 3.26 14.27
C GLY A 86 -6.61 2.38 13.03
N ARG A 87 -7.21 2.98 11.99
CA ARG A 87 -7.32 2.36 10.66
C ARG A 87 -6.06 2.65 9.85
N ILE A 88 -5.59 1.67 9.10
CA ILE A 88 -4.41 1.81 8.24
C ILE A 88 -4.72 1.39 6.81
N GLY A 89 -4.40 2.25 5.85
CA GLY A 89 -4.44 1.91 4.42
C GLY A 89 -3.23 1.06 4.01
N TRP A 90 -3.33 0.35 2.89
CA TRP A 90 -2.26 -0.56 2.43
C TRP A 90 -0.88 0.11 2.31
N ALA A 91 -0.81 1.30 1.69
CA ALA A 91 0.46 2.01 1.52
C ALA A 91 1.12 2.38 2.86
N ASN A 92 0.32 2.84 3.83
CA ASN A 92 0.81 3.16 5.17
C ASN A 92 1.23 1.91 5.94
N PHE A 93 0.53 0.79 5.75
CA PHE A 93 0.93 -0.50 6.30
C PHE A 93 2.30 -0.92 5.76
N CYS A 94 2.51 -0.87 4.44
CA CYS A 94 3.81 -1.17 3.82
C CYS A 94 4.92 -0.24 4.34
N LYS A 95 4.63 1.06 4.50
CA LYS A 95 5.59 2.02 5.08
C LYS A 95 5.97 1.67 6.53
N ARG A 96 4.98 1.31 7.36
CA ARG A 96 5.26 0.86 8.73
C ARG A 96 6.05 -0.44 8.75
N LEU A 97 5.65 -1.41 7.92
CA LEU A 97 6.36 -2.67 7.75
C LEU A 97 7.83 -2.43 7.39
N SER A 98 8.11 -1.55 6.43
CA SER A 98 9.51 -1.21 6.09
C SER A 98 10.30 -0.57 7.24
N GLY A 99 9.62 0.06 8.21
CA GLY A 99 10.28 0.57 9.41
C GLY A 99 10.76 -0.52 10.36
N HIS A 100 10.22 -1.74 10.27
CA HIS A 100 10.69 -2.89 11.03
C HIS A 100 11.95 -3.53 10.43
N PHE A 101 12.29 -3.20 9.17
CA PHE A 101 13.42 -3.76 8.43
C PHE A 101 14.34 -2.62 7.97
N PRO A 102 15.19 -2.07 8.86
CA PRO A 102 16.10 -1.00 8.50
C PRO A 102 17.07 -1.47 7.41
N ARG A 103 17.34 -0.62 6.42
CA ARG A 103 18.35 -0.91 5.41
C ARG A 103 19.73 -0.77 6.03
N VAL A 104 20.43 -1.90 6.16
CA VAL A 104 21.82 -1.94 6.61
C VAL A 104 22.66 -2.52 5.47
N ALA A 105 23.84 -1.96 5.23
CA ALA A 105 24.76 -2.53 4.25
C ALA A 105 25.27 -3.88 4.77
N SER A 106 25.24 -4.92 3.95
CA SER A 106 25.98 -6.14 4.25
C SER A 106 27.47 -5.84 4.16
N ALA A 107 28.25 -6.31 5.15
CA ALA A 107 29.69 -6.38 4.95
C ALA A 107 29.94 -7.31 3.76
N THR A 108 30.61 -6.82 2.72
CA THR A 108 31.08 -7.67 1.63
C THR A 108 32.00 -8.71 2.23
N ALA A 109 31.73 -10.00 2.01
CA ALA A 109 32.67 -11.05 2.40
C ALA A 109 34.00 -10.80 1.66
N GLU A 110 35.10 -10.71 2.41
CA GLU A 110 36.47 -10.84 1.88
C GLU A 110 36.77 -12.31 1.54
#